data_AF-A0A3D3DA19-F1
#
_entry.id   AF-A0A3D3DA19-F1
#
_cell.length_a   1.000
_cell.length_b   1.000
_cell.length_c   1.000
_cell.angle_alpha   90.00
_cell.angle_beta   90.00
_cell.angle_gamma   90.00
#
_symmetry.space_group_name_H-M   'P 1'
#
loop_
_entity.id
_entity.type
_entity.pdbx_description
1 polymer ?
#
loop_
_entity_poly.entity_id
_entity_poly.type
_entity_poly.pdbx_seq_one_letter_code
_entity_poly.pdbx_strand_id
1 'polypeptide(L)'
;MDKNKLKELLIEYKQRFLTARTDLIRREVQDNIEPFIKFKEVVIITGPRRGGKSSLMKLICDDLIKKDRVPPSNILYLNFEDERFIEFNAAGDFAQIYELFLQINKPTGRLYFFLDEIQNVT
;
A
#
# COMPACT_ATOMS: atom_id res chain seq x y z
N MET A 1 -8.88 17.11 3.87
CA MET A 1 -10.00 16.16 4.11
C MET A 1 -10.36 16.08 5.60
N ASP A 2 -11.58 15.68 5.98
CA ASP A 2 -11.93 15.46 7.41
C ASP A 2 -11.13 14.28 8.01
N LYS A 3 -10.53 14.47 9.19
CA LYS A 3 -9.63 13.49 9.83
C LYS A 3 -10.31 12.17 10.19
N ASN A 4 -11.60 12.19 10.56
CA ASN A 4 -12.36 10.98 10.86
C ASN A 4 -12.69 10.21 9.58
N LYS A 5 -13.09 10.91 8.52
CA LYS A 5 -13.30 10.28 7.19
C LYS A 5 -12.03 9.64 6.67
N LEU A 6 -10.89 10.33 6.80
CA LEU A 6 -9.60 9.77 6.41
C LEU A 6 -9.24 8.54 7.23
N LYS A 7 -9.54 8.53 8.54
CA LYS A 7 -9.31 7.37 9.40
C LYS A 7 -10.09 6.15 8.94
N GLU A 8 -11.37 6.32 8.67
CA GLU A 8 -12.24 5.26 8.16
C GLU A 8 -11.72 4.73 6.82
N LEU A 9 -11.30 5.63 5.92
CA LEU A 9 -10.70 5.28 4.63
C LEU A 9 -9.47 4.39 4.78
N LEU A 10 -8.52 4.78 5.65
CA LEU A 10 -7.28 4.00 5.87
C LEU A 10 -7.58 2.59 6.41
N ILE A 11 -8.56 2.48 7.32
CA ILE A 11 -8.97 1.19 7.88
C ILE A 11 -9.63 0.32 6.80
N GLU A 12 -10.56 0.88 6.03
CA GLU A 12 -11.24 0.21 4.92
C GLU A 12 -10.26 -0.33 3.89
N TYR A 13 -9.30 0.50 3.48
CA TYR A 13 -8.27 0.12 2.51
C TYR A 13 -7.37 -0.99 2.99
N LYS A 14 -6.85 -0.85 4.21
CA LYS A 14 -6.04 -1.90 4.81
C LYS A 14 -6.82 -3.20 4.89
N GLN A 15 -8.07 -3.17 5.35
CA GLN A 15 -8.88 -4.36 5.45
C GLN A 15 -9.11 -5.00 4.07
N ARG A 16 -9.48 -4.22 3.05
CA ARG A 16 -9.68 -4.73 1.69
C ARG A 16 -8.40 -5.28 1.07
N PHE A 17 -7.27 -4.61 1.29
CA PHE A 17 -5.98 -5.02 0.74
C PHE A 17 -5.50 -6.34 1.35
N LEU A 18 -5.68 -6.52 2.66
CA LEU A 18 -5.23 -7.71 3.38
C LEU A 18 -6.23 -8.88 3.34
N THR A 19 -7.53 -8.62 3.15
CA THR A 19 -8.57 -9.68 3.16
C THR A 19 -9.10 -10.07 1.79
N ALA A 20 -8.74 -9.34 0.72
CA ALA A 20 -9.11 -9.72 -0.64
C ALA A 20 -8.60 -11.15 -0.92
N ARG A 21 -9.54 -12.10 -1.07
CA ARG A 21 -9.25 -13.53 -1.19
C ARG A 21 -8.18 -13.80 -2.24
N THR A 22 -7.16 -14.54 -1.79
CA THR A 22 -5.87 -14.76 -2.44
C THR A 22 -5.93 -15.91 -3.44
N ASP A 23 -6.78 -15.79 -4.47
CA ASP A 23 -6.69 -16.66 -5.65
C ASP A 23 -5.59 -16.18 -6.61
N LEU A 24 -4.74 -15.25 -6.15
CA LEU A 24 -3.59 -14.76 -6.90
C LEU A 24 -2.51 -15.84 -6.91
N ILE A 25 -2.12 -16.23 -8.11
CA ILE A 25 -1.05 -17.20 -8.35
C ILE A 25 0.28 -16.46 -8.27
N ARG A 26 1.27 -17.10 -7.61
CA ARG A 26 2.65 -16.62 -7.59
C ARG A 26 3.14 -16.34 -9.01
N ARG A 27 3.85 -15.22 -9.19
CA ARG A 27 4.45 -14.81 -10.46
C ARG A 27 5.96 -14.85 -10.37
N GLU A 28 6.64 -15.25 -11.45
CA GLU A 28 8.12 -15.29 -11.55
C GLU A 28 8.77 -13.93 -11.19
N VAL A 29 8.09 -12.82 -11.52
CA VAL A 29 8.58 -11.47 -11.21
C VAL A 29 8.72 -11.20 -9.70
N GLN A 30 8.06 -11.97 -8.82
CA GLN A 30 8.25 -11.84 -7.37
C GLN A 30 9.69 -12.15 -6.97
N ASP A 31 10.30 -13.18 -7.57
CA ASP A 31 11.70 -13.55 -7.29
C ASP A 31 12.66 -12.44 -7.71
N ASN A 32 12.36 -11.75 -8.81
CA ASN A 32 13.14 -10.62 -9.29
C ASN A 32 12.97 -9.37 -8.42
N ILE A 33 11.79 -9.14 -7.84
CA ILE A 33 11.50 -7.94 -7.03
C ILE A 33 11.96 -8.09 -5.58
N GLU A 34 11.92 -9.30 -5.01
CA GLU A 34 12.21 -9.56 -3.59
C GLU A 34 13.54 -8.92 -3.10
N PRO A 35 14.67 -8.99 -3.83
CA PRO A 35 15.91 -8.35 -3.39
C PRO A 35 15.76 -6.84 -3.21
N PHE A 36 15.00 -6.19 -4.12
CA PHE A 36 14.81 -4.74 -4.10
C PHE A 36 13.96 -4.27 -2.93
N ILE A 37 12.96 -5.05 -2.52
CA ILE A 37 12.10 -4.75 -1.38
C ILE A 37 12.89 -4.71 -0.06
N LYS A 38 14.04 -5.40 0.02
CA LYS A 38 14.91 -5.39 1.20
C LYS A 38 15.71 -4.09 1.35
N PHE A 39 15.85 -3.29 0.30
CA PHE A 39 16.51 -1.98 0.39
C PHE A 39 15.51 -0.84 0.64
N LYS A 40 16.00 0.35 1.02
CA LYS A 40 15.14 1.48 1.45
C LYS A 40 14.61 2.33 0.28
N GLU A 41 15.07 2.03 -0.93
CA GLU A 41 14.75 2.71 -2.17
C GLU A 41 13.30 2.44 -2.57
N VAL A 42 12.73 3.39 -3.30
CA VAL A 42 11.37 3.24 -3.86
C VAL A 42 11.42 2.27 -5.03
N VAL A 43 10.58 1.24 -4.98
CA VAL A 43 10.36 0.31 -6.09
C VAL A 43 9.15 0.77 -6.89
N ILE A 44 9.34 1.07 -8.17
CA ILE A 44 8.27 1.50 -9.08
C ILE A 44 7.87 0.32 -9.96
N ILE A 45 6.59 -0.06 -9.92
CA ILE A 45 6.02 -1.11 -10.79
C ILE A 45 5.29 -0.42 -11.95
N THR A 46 5.85 -0.50 -13.15
CA THR A 46 5.26 0.06 -14.38
C THR A 46 4.75 -1.02 -15.32
N GLY A 47 3.89 -0.64 -16.28
CA GLY A 47 3.35 -1.56 -17.27
C GLY A 47 1.94 -1.18 -17.73
N PRO A 48 1.39 -1.89 -18.74
CA PRO A 48 0.12 -1.54 -19.36
C PRO A 48 -1.07 -1.61 -18.39
N ARG A 49 -2.16 -0.88 -18.72
CA ARG A 49 -3.44 -0.99 -17.99
C ARG A 49 -3.93 -2.44 -18.06
N ARG A 50 -4.45 -2.95 -16.94
CA ARG A 50 -4.85 -4.37 -16.75
C ARG A 50 -3.71 -5.40 -16.77
N GLY A 51 -2.44 -5.01 -16.71
CA GLY A 51 -1.30 -5.92 -16.56
C GLY A 51 -1.14 -6.60 -15.18
N GLY A 52 -2.10 -6.42 -14.27
CA GLY A 52 -2.08 -7.04 -12.94
C GLY A 52 -1.04 -6.45 -11.98
N LYS A 53 -0.77 -5.13 -12.07
CA LYS A 53 0.20 -4.43 -11.19
C LYS A 53 -0.26 -4.41 -9.74
N SER A 54 -1.50 -4.01 -9.47
CA SER A 54 -2.10 -4.06 -8.13
C SER A 54 -2.16 -5.49 -7.58
N SER A 55 -2.38 -6.49 -8.44
CA SER A 55 -2.30 -7.90 -8.06
C SER A 55 -0.88 -8.31 -7.67
N LEU A 56 0.14 -7.83 -8.39
CA LEU A 56 1.54 -8.05 -8.02
C LEU A 56 1.89 -7.37 -6.68
N MET A 57 1.39 -6.16 -6.43
CA MET A 57 1.56 -5.48 -5.13
C MET A 57 0.96 -6.30 -3.98
N LYS A 58 -0.21 -6.92 -4.18
CA LYS A 58 -0.80 -7.84 -3.19
C LYS A 58 0.06 -9.07 -2.95
N LEU A 59 0.58 -9.70 -4.01
CA LEU A 59 1.48 -10.85 -3.91
C LEU A 59 2.75 -10.51 -3.13
N ILE A 60 3.34 -9.33 -3.37
CA ILE A 60 4.51 -8.84 -2.63
C ILE A 60 4.17 -8.60 -1.15
N CYS A 61 3.01 -7.98 -0.87
CA CYS A 61 2.53 -7.79 0.50
C CYS A 61 2.34 -9.12 1.23
N ASP A 62 1.79 -10.12 0.55
CA ASP A 62 1.62 -11.47 1.07
C ASP A 62 2.97 -12.13 1.41
N ASP A 63 3.97 -12.00 0.54
CA ASP A 63 5.33 -12.48 0.80
C ASP A 63 5.92 -11.79 2.05
N LEU A 64 5.79 -10.47 2.17
CA LEU A 64 6.26 -9.73 3.35
C LEU A 64 5.63 -10.23 4.66
N ILE A 65 4.32 -10.49 4.68
CA ILE A 65 3.62 -10.95 5.88
C ILE A 65 3.96 -12.40 6.19
N LYS A 66 3.89 -13.28 5.18
CA LYS A 66 3.96 -14.74 5.37
C LYS A 66 5.40 -15.23 5.49
N LYS A 67 6.30 -14.74 4.63
CA LYS A 67 7.72 -15.14 4.56
C LYS A 67 8.57 -14.32 5.52
N ASP A 68 8.48 -12.99 5.43
CA ASP A 68 9.36 -12.09 6.19
C ASP A 68 8.79 -11.69 7.56
N ARG A 69 7.61 -12.21 7.91
CA ARG A 69 6.92 -12.01 9.20
C ARG A 69 6.69 -10.53 9.53
N VAL A 70 6.50 -9.70 8.50
CA VAL A 70 6.15 -8.29 8.69
C VAL A 70 4.77 -8.18 9.34
N PRO A 71 4.64 -7.49 10.47
CA PRO A 71 3.35 -7.28 11.11
C PRO A 71 2.40 -6.52 10.17
N PRO A 72 1.12 -6.93 10.01
CA PRO A 72 0.17 -6.18 9.20
C PRO A 72 -0.04 -4.73 9.67
N SER A 73 0.25 -4.41 10.94
CA SER A 73 0.31 -3.03 11.47
C SER A 73 1.28 -2.13 10.71
N ASN A 74 2.33 -2.69 10.11
CA ASN A 74 3.40 -1.96 9.46
C ASN A 74 3.13 -1.67 7.98
N ILE A 75 1.95 -2.06 7.49
CA ILE A 75 1.58 -1.97 6.08
C ILE A 75 0.53 -0.89 5.91
N LEU A 76 0.85 0.09 5.06
CA LEU A 76 -0.07 1.10 4.57
C LEU A 76 -0.37 0.80 3.10
N TYR A 77 -1.65 0.80 2.74
CA TYR A 77 -2.10 0.70 1.36
C TYR A 77 -3.01 1.88 1.02
N LEU A 78 -2.75 2.55 -0.09
CA LEU A 78 -3.57 3.62 -0.66
C LEU A 78 -3.80 3.35 -2.14
N ASN A 79 -5.03 3.58 -2.60
CA ASN A 79 -5.36 3.56 -4.02
C ASN A 79 -5.93 4.93 -4.42
N PHE A 80 -5.23 5.63 -5.30
CA PHE A 80 -5.59 6.99 -5.73
C PHE A 80 -6.56 7.04 -6.94
N GLU A 81 -7.13 5.92 -7.38
CA GLU A 81 -8.31 5.93 -8.27
C GLU A 81 -9.63 6.20 -7.52
N ASP A 82 -9.63 6.19 -6.20
CA ASP A 82 -10.84 6.46 -5.40
C ASP A 82 -11.22 7.94 -5.43
N GLU A 83 -12.49 8.20 -5.76
CA GLU A 83 -13.06 9.54 -5.87
C GLU A 83 -12.90 10.38 -4.59
N ARG A 84 -12.73 9.74 -3.42
CA ARG A 84 -12.46 10.44 -2.15
C ARG A 84 -11.13 11.20 -2.15
N PHE A 85 -10.23 10.92 -3.10
CA PHE A 85 -8.97 11.65 -3.28
C PHE A 85 -9.02 12.77 -4.34
N ILE A 86 -10.19 13.12 -4.89
CA ILE A 86 -10.30 14.20 -5.90
C ILE A 86 -9.70 15.53 -5.40
N GLU A 87 -9.88 15.85 -4.12
CA GLU A 87 -9.33 17.08 -3.51
C GLU A 87 -8.00 16.83 -2.77
N PHE A 88 -7.32 15.72 -3.05
CA PHE A 88 -6.09 15.37 -2.36
C PHE A 88 -4.98 16.36 -2.69
N ASN A 89 -4.42 16.97 -1.66
CA ASN A 89 -3.27 17.88 -1.75
C ASN A 89 -2.04 17.16 -1.19
N ALA A 90 -1.09 16.80 -2.07
CA ALA A 90 0.09 16.04 -1.66
C ALA A 90 0.92 16.75 -0.56
N ALA A 91 1.01 18.08 -0.60
CA ALA A 91 1.81 18.83 0.37
C ALA A 91 1.27 18.74 1.81
N GLY A 92 -0.05 18.61 1.98
CA GLY A 92 -0.69 18.55 3.30
C GLY A 92 -1.20 17.18 3.72
N ASP A 93 -1.84 16.45 2.80
CA ASP A 93 -2.59 15.24 3.14
C ASP A 93 -1.68 14.03 3.39
N PHE A 94 -0.50 13.93 2.76
CA PHE A 94 0.44 12.84 3.05
C PHE A 94 0.94 12.86 4.50
N ALA A 95 1.21 14.05 5.05
CA ALA A 95 1.61 14.19 6.44
C ALA A 95 0.48 13.75 7.39
N GLN A 96 -0.76 14.13 7.09
CA GLN A 96 -1.93 13.71 7.86
C GLN A 96 -2.17 12.20 7.78
N ILE A 97 -2.07 11.60 6.59
CA ILE A 97 -2.16 10.15 6.40
C ILE A 97 -1.10 9.43 7.24
N TYR A 98 0.14 9.90 7.19
CA TYR A 98 1.23 9.28 7.93
C TYR A 98 1.01 9.36 9.45
N GLU A 99 0.67 10.53 9.98
CA GLU A 99 0.35 10.71 11.40
C GLU A 99 -0.78 9.77 11.83
N LEU A 100 -1.84 9.70 11.03
CA LEU A 100 -3.00 8.89 11.32
C LEU A 100 -2.70 7.39 11.24
N PHE A 101 -1.90 6.98 10.26
CA PHE A 101 -1.41 5.61 10.14
C PHE A 101 -0.65 5.19 11.40
N LEU A 102 0.25 6.04 11.92
CA LEU A 102 0.99 5.78 13.15
C LEU A 102 0.06 5.69 14.37
N GLN A 103 -0.93 6.58 14.47
CA GLN A 103 -1.91 6.59 15.57
C GLN A 103 -2.78 5.34 15.61
N ILE A 104 -3.28 4.91 14.45
CA ILE A 104 -4.17 3.75 14.33
C ILE A 104 -3.41 2.44 14.57
N ASN A 105 -2.25 2.29 13.92
CA ASN A 105 -1.60 0.98 13.81
C ASN A 105 -0.49 0.76 14.83
N LYS A 106 0.05 1.83 15.43
CA LYS A 106 1.18 1.80 16.38
C LYS A 106 2.30 0.85 15.92
N PRO A 107 2.78 0.98 14.66
CA PRO A 107 3.72 0.03 14.10
C PRO A 107 5.09 0.15 14.77
N THR A 108 5.87 -0.93 14.71
CA THR A 108 7.25 -0.95 15.23
C THR A 108 8.21 -1.51 14.19
N GLY A 109 9.41 -0.93 14.09
CA GLY A 109 10.39 -1.35 13.09
C GLY A 109 10.07 -0.81 11.69
N ARG A 110 10.32 -1.63 10.67
CA ARG A 110 10.24 -1.21 9.26
C ARG A 110 8.79 -1.11 8.78
N LEU A 111 8.49 -0.03 8.07
CA LEU A 111 7.18 0.25 7.46
C LEU A 111 7.22 0.00 5.95
N TYR A 112 6.10 -0.46 5.40
CA TYR A 112 5.94 -0.71 3.96
C TYR A 112 4.71 0.02 3.44
N PHE A 113 4.93 0.90 2.46
CA PHE A 113 3.87 1.71 1.86
C PHE A 113 3.62 1.24 0.43
N PHE A 114 2.38 0.84 0.18
CA PHE A 114 1.88 0.43 -1.12
C PHE A 114 0.99 1.55 -1.64
N LEU A 115 1.47 2.26 -2.66
CA LEU A 115 0.80 3.41 -3.27
C LEU A 115 0.39 3.02 -4.69
N ASP A 116 -0.90 2.77 -4.90
CA ASP A 116 -1.43 2.37 -6.21
C ASP A 116 -2.01 3.58 -6.95
N GLU A 117 -1.73 3.66 -8.25
CA GLU A 117 -2.18 4.75 -9.13
C GLU A 117 -1.77 6.17 -8.63
N ILE A 118 -0.60 6.27 -7.99
CA ILE A 118 -0.04 7.50 -7.38
C ILE A 118 0.04 8.70 -8.34
N GLN A 119 0.11 8.47 -9.64
CA GLN A 119 0.14 9.55 -10.63
C GLN A 119 -1.17 10.35 -10.73
N ASN A 120 -2.25 9.89 -10.07
CA ASN A 120 -3.53 10.62 -10.03
C ASN A 120 -3.53 11.79 -9.03
N VAL A 121 -2.48 11.94 -8.22
CA VAL A 121 -2.35 13.03 -7.24
C VAL A 121 -1.11 13.89 -7.51
N THR A 122 -1.22 15.18 -7.18
CA THR A 122 -0.18 16.21 -7.42
C THR A 122 0.20 16.96 -6.15
#